data_AF-X1FLL3-F1
#
_entry.id   AF-X1FLL3-F1
#
_cell.length_a   1.000
_cell.length_b   1.000
_cell.length_c   1.000
_cell.angle_alpha   90.00
_cell.angle_beta   90.00
_cell.angle_gamma   90.00
#
_symmetry.space_group_name_H-M   'P 1'
#
loop_
_entity.id
_entity.type
_entity.pdbx_description
1 polymer ?
#
loop_
_entity_poly.entity_id
_entity_poly.type
_entity_poly.pdbx_seq_one_letter_code
_entity_poly.pdbx_strand_id
1 'polypeptide(L)'
;MRDGVKLFTQVYTPKDVSTKYPIMLKRTPYGIGNYGADNFRSSLGPSVDFTEEGYIFVYQDVRGKYKSEGVFYHHLAYKAVKKSPKDTDESSDTYDMIEWLLKNIPGHNGRVGQWGISYAGWETVMGMIDAHPALKACSPQGSPADQFIGDDYYHNGAFRLMYAFDWTWRHARVRTGPTEIVTKPFEYGTPDGYRFFLELGPVSNVNRKLFHNQIPTWNEFVNHGTYDEYWQSKNVLKDLKNIRQPILNVVGWFDAED
;
A
#
# COMPACT_ATOMS: atom_id res chain seq x y z
N MET A 1 10.33 13.09 -1.44
CA MET A 1 9.00 13.64 -1.11
C MET A 1 9.18 15.05 -0.58
N ARG A 2 8.10 15.84 -0.50
CA ARG A 2 8.11 17.26 -0.10
C ARG A 2 8.70 17.51 1.29
N ASP A 3 8.69 16.50 2.16
CA ASP A 3 9.30 16.52 3.51
C ASP A 3 10.78 16.10 3.53
N GLY A 4 11.37 15.79 2.37
CA GLY A 4 12.76 15.36 2.24
C GLY A 4 12.96 13.84 2.29
N VAL A 5 11.95 13.05 2.67
CA VAL A 5 12.03 11.58 2.69
C VAL A 5 12.16 11.01 1.28
N LYS A 6 13.04 10.03 1.09
CA LYS A 6 13.25 9.37 -0.21
C LYS A 6 12.55 8.02 -0.26
N LEU A 7 11.71 7.84 -1.27
CA LEU A 7 11.02 6.58 -1.52
C LEU A 7 11.69 5.84 -2.67
N PHE A 8 12.06 4.59 -2.43
CA PHE A 8 12.73 3.75 -3.40
C PHE A 8 11.78 3.38 -4.53
N THR A 9 12.23 3.66 -5.75
CA THR A 9 11.41 3.55 -6.96
C THR A 9 12.22 2.85 -8.05
N GLN A 10 11.61 1.88 -8.71
CA GLN A 10 12.14 1.23 -9.91
C GLN A 10 11.34 1.71 -11.12
N VAL A 11 12.05 2.11 -12.18
CA VAL A 11 11.46 2.55 -13.43
C VAL A 11 11.97 1.68 -14.56
N TYR A 12 11.04 1.12 -15.34
CA TYR A 12 11.33 0.34 -16.54
C TYR A 12 10.83 1.14 -17.74
N THR A 13 11.78 1.61 -18.57
CA THR A 13 11.48 2.37 -19.78
C THR A 13 11.70 1.50 -21.02
N PRO A 14 10.83 1.58 -22.04
CA PRO A 14 11.11 0.97 -23.33
C PRO A 14 12.45 1.46 -23.89
N LYS A 15 13.14 0.58 -24.64
CA LYS A 15 14.30 0.99 -25.45
C LYS A 15 13.88 1.76 -26.70
N ASP A 16 12.62 1.63 -27.12
CA ASP A 16 12.09 2.41 -28.22
C ASP A 16 12.05 3.89 -27.84
N VAL A 17 12.58 4.72 -28.73
CA VAL A 17 12.65 6.18 -28.62
C VAL A 17 11.89 6.88 -29.75
N SER A 18 11.15 6.12 -30.57
CA SER A 18 10.38 6.62 -31.71
C SER A 18 9.15 7.44 -31.30
N THR A 19 8.64 7.19 -30.10
CA THR A 19 7.45 7.85 -29.56
C THR A 19 7.58 8.09 -28.06
N LYS A 20 6.60 8.78 -27.49
CA LYS A 20 6.48 9.05 -26.05
C LYS A 20 5.38 8.18 -25.44
N TYR A 21 5.70 7.54 -24.32
CA TYR A 21 4.83 6.53 -23.72
C TYR A 21 4.11 7.01 -22.46
N PRO A 22 2.92 6.47 -22.15
CA PRO A 22 2.29 6.67 -20.87
C PRO A 22 3.06 5.96 -19.74
N ILE A 23 2.88 6.45 -18.51
CA ILE A 23 3.46 5.85 -17.31
C ILE A 23 2.40 5.01 -16.60
N MET A 24 2.75 3.78 -16.19
CA MET A 24 1.95 2.90 -15.34
C MET A 24 2.56 2.81 -13.95
N LEU A 25 1.87 3.34 -12.95
CA LEU A 25 2.31 3.42 -11.56
C LEU A 25 1.69 2.31 -10.69
N LYS A 26 2.51 1.70 -9.83
CA LYS A 26 2.08 0.87 -8.69
C LYS A 26 2.90 1.21 -7.44
N ARG A 27 2.22 1.56 -6.36
CA ARG A 27 2.81 1.77 -5.02
C ARG A 27 2.39 0.62 -4.11
N THR A 28 3.28 0.10 -3.26
CA THR A 28 2.95 -1.02 -2.38
C THR A 28 3.78 -1.09 -1.09
N PRO A 29 3.21 -1.55 0.03
CA PRO A 29 3.96 -1.88 1.24
C PRO A 29 4.55 -3.28 1.24
N TYR A 30 4.32 -4.09 0.22
CA TYR A 30 4.71 -5.52 0.21
C TYR A 30 6.13 -5.77 -0.30
N GLY A 31 6.84 -4.72 -0.66
CA GLY A 31 8.18 -4.81 -1.23
C GLY A 31 8.07 -5.02 -2.72
N ILE A 32 8.69 -4.12 -3.47
CA ILE A 32 8.70 -4.25 -4.92
C ILE A 32 9.66 -5.36 -5.35
N GLY A 33 10.69 -5.69 -4.56
CA GLY A 33 11.61 -6.78 -4.86
C GLY A 33 12.49 -6.50 -6.08
N ASN A 34 13.26 -7.49 -6.52
CA ASN A 34 14.18 -7.40 -7.66
C ASN A 34 15.10 -6.16 -7.57
N TYR A 35 15.69 -5.97 -6.40
CA TYR A 35 16.56 -4.84 -6.12
C TYR A 35 17.90 -5.00 -6.84
N GLY A 36 18.41 -3.89 -7.38
CA GLY A 36 19.66 -3.84 -8.14
C GLY A 36 19.43 -3.64 -9.64
N ALA A 37 20.38 -2.99 -10.31
CA ALA A 37 20.25 -2.60 -11.72
C ALA A 37 20.14 -3.81 -12.68
N ASP A 38 20.75 -4.94 -12.31
CA ASP A 38 20.79 -6.15 -13.14
C ASP A 38 19.70 -7.17 -12.78
N ASN A 39 18.88 -6.89 -11.76
CA ASN A 39 17.84 -7.79 -11.29
C ASN A 39 16.50 -7.38 -11.89
N PHE A 40 16.20 -7.82 -13.11
CA PHE A 40 14.98 -7.44 -13.80
C PHE A 40 13.77 -8.24 -13.32
N ARG A 41 12.58 -7.63 -13.42
CA ARG A 41 11.32 -8.35 -13.25
C ARG A 41 11.07 -9.29 -14.41
N SER A 42 10.50 -10.45 -14.12
CA SER A 42 10.00 -11.38 -15.13
C SER A 42 8.71 -10.92 -15.79
N SER A 43 7.98 -9.99 -15.17
CA SER A 43 6.73 -9.43 -15.69
C SER A 43 6.58 -7.95 -15.31
N LEU A 44 5.88 -7.19 -16.15
CA LEU A 44 5.55 -5.79 -15.94
C LEU A 44 4.06 -5.54 -16.19
N GLY A 45 3.46 -4.66 -15.40
CA GLY A 45 2.09 -4.19 -15.58
C GLY A 45 1.02 -5.15 -15.10
N PRO A 46 -0.25 -4.71 -15.14
CA PRO A 46 -1.37 -5.56 -14.78
C PRO A 46 -1.60 -6.68 -15.81
N SER A 47 -1.15 -6.50 -17.05
CA SER A 47 -1.12 -7.53 -18.10
C SER A 47 0.04 -7.30 -19.07
N VAL A 48 0.33 -8.32 -19.89
CA VAL A 48 1.36 -8.27 -20.95
C VAL A 48 1.04 -7.21 -22.01
N ASP A 49 -0.24 -6.92 -22.25
CA ASP A 49 -0.70 -5.96 -23.27
C ASP A 49 -0.07 -4.57 -23.05
N PHE A 50 0.01 -4.11 -21.80
CA PHE A 50 0.64 -2.83 -21.48
C PHE A 50 2.15 -2.81 -21.79
N THR A 51 2.81 -3.97 -21.68
CA THR A 51 4.23 -4.08 -22.01
C THR A 51 4.42 -4.06 -23.52
N GLU A 52 3.54 -4.72 -24.27
CA GLU A 52 3.52 -4.72 -25.74
C GLU A 52 3.18 -3.34 -26.31
N GLU A 53 2.33 -2.56 -25.62
CA GLU A 53 2.05 -1.15 -25.95
C GLU A 53 3.15 -0.17 -25.52
N GLY A 54 4.21 -0.66 -24.85
CA GLY A 54 5.39 0.14 -24.51
C GLY A 54 5.21 1.08 -23.31
N TYR A 55 4.33 0.77 -22.35
CA TYR A 55 4.21 1.61 -21.14
C TYR A 55 5.55 1.74 -20.39
N ILE A 56 5.79 2.90 -19.79
CA ILE A 56 6.85 3.07 -18.78
C ILE A 56 6.29 2.55 -17.45
N PHE A 57 6.88 1.51 -16.88
CA PHE A 57 6.41 0.94 -15.63
C PHE A 57 7.17 1.50 -14.43
N VAL A 58 6.43 1.86 -13.39
CA VAL A 58 6.99 2.41 -12.17
C VAL A 58 6.44 1.65 -10.97
N TYR A 59 7.36 1.10 -10.17
CA TYR A 59 7.06 0.42 -8.92
C TYR A 59 7.75 1.16 -7.78
N GLN A 60 7.02 1.44 -6.71
CA GLN A 60 7.58 2.11 -5.53
C GLN A 60 7.24 1.36 -4.25
N ASP A 61 8.25 1.23 -3.39
CA ASP A 61 8.06 0.89 -1.99
C ASP A 61 7.47 2.12 -1.27
N VAL A 62 6.34 1.97 -0.58
CA VAL A 62 5.73 3.11 0.13
C VAL A 62 6.58 3.53 1.33
N ARG A 63 6.23 4.67 1.94
CA ARG A 63 6.96 5.26 3.07
C ARG A 63 7.19 4.27 4.21
N GLY A 64 8.43 4.21 4.69
CA GLY A 64 8.86 3.32 5.77
C GLY A 64 8.84 1.82 5.43
N LYS A 65 8.68 1.47 4.15
CA LYS A 65 8.67 0.09 3.66
C LYS A 65 9.89 -0.19 2.80
N TYR A 66 10.47 -1.37 3.02
CA TYR A 66 11.61 -1.90 2.26
C TYR A 66 12.71 -0.88 2.05
N LYS A 67 13.06 -0.51 0.82
CA LYS A 67 14.17 0.42 0.58
C LYS A 67 13.79 1.89 0.74
N SER A 68 12.52 2.19 1.02
CA SER A 68 12.06 3.55 1.28
C SER A 68 12.37 3.99 2.71
N GLU A 69 12.78 5.25 2.83
CA GLU A 69 12.97 5.94 4.10
C GLU A 69 11.62 6.27 4.76
N GLY A 70 11.67 6.81 5.98
CA GLY A 70 10.52 7.28 6.73
C GLY A 70 9.93 6.22 7.67
N VAL A 71 8.74 6.51 8.20
CA VAL A 71 8.03 5.65 9.16
C VAL A 71 6.74 5.15 8.50
N PHE A 72 6.52 3.85 8.60
CA PHE A 72 5.29 3.23 8.11
C PHE A 72 4.18 3.40 9.14
N TYR A 73 3.05 3.95 8.70
CA TYR A 73 1.80 3.97 9.44
C TYR A 73 0.75 3.23 8.63
N HIS A 74 0.18 2.19 9.22
CA HIS A 74 -0.83 1.38 8.58
C HIS A 74 -2.07 2.21 8.25
N HIS A 75 -2.47 2.23 6.97
CA HIS A 75 -3.59 3.00 6.43
C HIS A 75 -3.67 4.41 7.03
N LEU A 76 -2.59 5.18 6.85
CA LEU A 76 -2.51 6.55 7.38
C LEU A 76 -3.68 7.40 6.82
N ALA A 77 -4.44 8.03 7.72
CA ALA A 77 -5.58 8.85 7.35
C ALA A 77 -5.15 10.01 6.43
N TYR A 78 -5.97 10.31 5.43
CA TYR A 78 -5.79 11.47 4.57
C TYR A 78 -5.89 12.77 5.38
N LYS A 79 -5.04 13.74 5.08
CA LYS A 79 -5.06 15.06 5.72
C LYS A 79 -5.47 16.11 4.69
N ALA A 80 -6.73 16.56 4.75
CA ALA A 80 -7.26 17.56 3.82
C ALA A 80 -6.52 18.91 3.85
N VAL A 81 -5.95 19.28 5.00
CA VAL A 81 -5.19 20.54 5.16
C VAL A 81 -3.75 20.21 5.53
N LYS A 82 -2.82 20.45 4.60
CA LYS A 82 -1.38 20.37 4.85
C LYS A 82 -0.87 21.74 5.30
N LYS A 83 -0.44 21.87 6.56
CA LYS A 83 0.06 23.13 7.13
C LYS A 83 1.55 23.33 6.87
N SER A 84 2.27 22.24 6.59
CA SER A 84 3.68 22.26 6.22
C SER A 84 4.02 21.12 5.27
N PRO A 85 5.21 21.14 4.63
CA PRO A 85 5.68 20.00 3.86
C PRO A 85 5.80 18.71 4.66
N LYS A 86 5.91 18.77 6.01
CA LYS A 86 5.95 17.59 6.88
C LYS A 86 4.59 16.92 7.05
N ASP A 87 3.49 17.56 6.65
CA ASP A 87 2.16 16.96 6.67
C ASP A 87 1.99 16.04 5.46
N THR A 88 2.59 14.86 5.54
CA THR A 88 2.54 13.84 4.51
C THR A 88 1.48 12.78 4.81
N ASP A 89 0.98 12.20 3.71
CA ASP A 89 0.10 11.03 3.58
C ASP A 89 0.29 10.45 2.17
N GLU A 90 -0.38 9.32 1.89
CA GLU A 90 -0.20 8.61 0.62
C GLU A 90 -0.68 9.38 -0.62
N SER A 91 -1.65 10.29 -0.47
CA SER A 91 -2.05 11.22 -1.53
C SER A 91 -0.88 12.14 -1.90
N SER A 92 -0.26 12.80 -0.91
CA SER A 92 0.89 13.68 -1.16
C SER A 92 2.14 12.96 -1.66
N ASP A 93 2.41 11.75 -1.16
CA ASP A 93 3.56 10.96 -1.65
C ASP A 93 3.33 10.50 -3.10
N THR A 94 2.10 10.14 -3.47
CA THR A 94 1.73 9.86 -4.88
C THR A 94 1.86 11.09 -5.76
N TYR A 95 1.41 12.26 -5.29
CA TYR A 95 1.54 13.52 -6.02
C TYR A 95 3.02 13.83 -6.30
N ASP A 96 3.87 13.80 -5.27
CA ASP A 96 5.28 14.13 -5.37
C ASP A 96 6.04 13.13 -6.24
N MET A 97 5.63 11.86 -6.21
CA MET A 97 6.16 10.84 -7.10
C MET A 97 5.85 11.15 -8.56
N ILE A 98 4.61 11.50 -8.89
CA ILE A 98 4.22 11.87 -10.26
C ILE A 98 5.00 13.10 -10.72
N GLU A 99 5.07 14.15 -9.89
CA GLU A 99 5.85 15.35 -10.17
C GLU A 99 7.33 15.01 -10.46
N TRP A 100 7.93 14.13 -9.66
CA TRP A 100 9.31 13.70 -9.86
C TRP A 100 9.47 12.90 -11.16
N LEU A 101 8.56 11.98 -11.47
CA LEU A 101 8.64 11.18 -12.70
C LEU A 101 8.58 12.06 -13.95
N LEU A 102 7.67 13.04 -13.96
CA LEU A 102 7.48 13.96 -15.09
C LEU A 102 8.70 14.85 -15.36
N LYS A 103 9.50 15.09 -14.33
CA LYS A 103 10.71 15.92 -14.42
C LYS A 103 11.95 15.12 -14.80
N ASN A 104 12.02 13.85 -14.39
CA ASN A 104 13.28 13.10 -14.40
C ASN A 104 13.31 11.91 -15.36
N ILE A 105 12.16 11.41 -15.81
CA ILE A 105 12.11 10.22 -16.68
C ILE A 105 11.88 10.67 -18.13
N PRO A 106 12.83 10.46 -19.04
CA PRO A 106 12.63 10.81 -20.45
C PRO A 106 11.65 9.84 -21.11
N GLY A 107 11.18 10.20 -22.32
CA GLY A 107 10.39 9.29 -23.15
C GLY A 107 8.92 9.13 -22.72
N HIS A 108 8.43 9.88 -21.73
CA HIS A 108 7.01 9.86 -21.37
C HIS A 108 6.18 10.90 -22.15
N ASN A 109 4.88 10.66 -22.30
CA ASN A 109 3.91 11.61 -22.87
C ASN A 109 3.20 12.50 -21.83
N GLY A 110 3.60 12.40 -20.55
CA GLY A 110 3.05 13.21 -19.47
C GLY A 110 1.71 12.71 -18.91
N ARG A 111 1.25 11.51 -19.31
CA ARG A 111 0.06 10.86 -18.76
C ARG A 111 0.47 9.72 -17.84
N VAL A 112 -0.12 9.67 -16.66
CA VAL A 112 0.10 8.62 -15.67
C VAL A 112 -1.20 7.87 -15.41
N GLY A 113 -1.17 6.55 -15.51
CA GLY A 113 -2.16 5.65 -14.96
C GLY A 113 -1.63 5.00 -13.69
N GLN A 114 -2.52 4.56 -12.80
CA GLN A 114 -2.12 3.79 -11.62
C GLN A 114 -3.05 2.60 -11.39
N TRP A 115 -2.50 1.56 -10.77
CA TRP A 115 -3.24 0.34 -10.42
C TRP A 115 -2.65 -0.34 -9.18
N GLY A 116 -3.47 -1.16 -8.53
CA GLY A 116 -3.01 -2.02 -7.47
C GLY A 116 -4.14 -2.88 -6.92
N ILE A 117 -3.73 -3.96 -6.24
CA ILE A 117 -4.63 -4.93 -5.61
C ILE A 117 -4.44 -4.89 -4.09
N SER A 118 -5.51 -5.06 -3.30
CA SER A 118 -5.47 -5.05 -1.83
C SER A 118 -4.91 -3.72 -1.32
N TYR A 119 -3.88 -3.71 -0.46
CA TYR A 119 -3.27 -2.47 0.02
C TYR A 119 -2.72 -1.61 -1.14
N ALA A 120 -2.19 -2.21 -2.22
CA ALA A 120 -1.81 -1.41 -3.40
C ALA A 120 -3.04 -0.81 -4.13
N GLY A 121 -4.20 -1.44 -3.99
CA GLY A 121 -5.49 -0.87 -4.37
C GLY A 121 -5.84 0.32 -3.49
N TRP A 122 -5.64 0.24 -2.17
CA TRP A 122 -5.83 1.38 -1.27
C TRP A 122 -4.85 2.53 -1.57
N GLU A 123 -3.60 2.24 -1.90
CA GLU A 123 -2.65 3.25 -2.40
C GLU A 123 -3.17 3.93 -3.67
N THR A 124 -3.82 3.16 -4.55
CA THR A 124 -4.46 3.70 -5.75
C THR A 124 -5.63 4.63 -5.38
N VAL A 125 -6.47 4.23 -4.43
CA VAL A 125 -7.57 5.06 -3.89
C VAL A 125 -7.03 6.36 -3.27
N MET A 126 -5.99 6.28 -2.45
CA MET A 126 -5.35 7.45 -1.84
C MET A 126 -4.73 8.39 -2.89
N GLY A 127 -4.10 7.83 -3.92
CA GLY A 127 -3.53 8.60 -5.03
C GLY A 127 -4.55 9.35 -5.88
N MET A 128 -5.84 8.98 -5.81
CA MET A 128 -6.94 9.68 -6.48
C MET A 128 -7.37 10.97 -5.75
N ILE A 129 -7.14 11.05 -4.44
CA ILE A 129 -7.48 12.21 -3.61
C ILE A 129 -6.41 13.29 -3.82
N ASP A 130 -6.81 14.54 -4.06
CA ASP A 130 -5.90 15.65 -4.42
C ASP A 130 -4.87 15.28 -5.50
N ALA A 131 -5.30 14.45 -6.44
CA ALA A 131 -4.43 13.84 -7.43
C ALA A 131 -3.70 14.87 -8.30
N HIS A 132 -2.45 14.53 -8.64
CA HIS A 132 -1.66 15.29 -9.60
C HIS A 132 -2.39 15.38 -10.96
N PRO A 133 -2.40 16.54 -11.66
CA PRO A 133 -3.14 16.71 -12.93
C PRO A 133 -2.77 15.73 -14.04
N ALA A 134 -1.55 15.17 -14.01
CA ALA A 134 -1.09 14.14 -14.94
C ALA A 134 -1.69 12.75 -14.71
N LEU A 135 -2.34 12.50 -13.56
CA LEU A 135 -3.03 11.25 -13.30
C LEU A 135 -4.31 11.19 -14.14
N LYS A 136 -4.37 10.27 -15.10
CA LYS A 136 -5.42 10.19 -16.13
C LYS A 136 -6.32 8.96 -16.03
N ALA A 137 -5.95 7.94 -15.26
CA ALA A 137 -6.78 6.76 -15.05
C ALA A 137 -6.31 6.01 -13.80
N CYS A 138 -7.26 5.43 -13.06
CA CYS A 138 -6.97 4.63 -11.86
C CYS A 138 -7.73 3.31 -11.90
N SER A 139 -7.08 2.22 -11.48
CA SER A 139 -7.74 0.94 -11.27
C SER A 139 -7.41 0.38 -9.89
N PRO A 140 -8.15 0.79 -8.83
CA PRO A 140 -8.11 0.10 -7.55
C PRO A 140 -8.83 -1.25 -7.68
N GLN A 141 -8.22 -2.30 -7.14
CA GLN A 141 -8.72 -3.67 -7.24
C GLN A 141 -8.74 -4.34 -5.86
N GLY A 142 -9.87 -4.86 -5.39
CA GLY A 142 -10.03 -5.40 -4.03
C GLY A 142 -9.46 -4.43 -2.99
N SER A 143 -9.70 -3.13 -3.18
CA SER A 143 -9.11 -2.10 -2.33
C SER A 143 -9.91 -2.00 -1.04
N PRO A 144 -9.27 -2.11 0.13
CA PRO A 144 -10.01 -1.87 1.35
C PRO A 144 -10.44 -0.40 1.43
N ALA A 145 -11.53 -0.14 2.13
CA ALA A 145 -12.15 1.18 2.26
C ALA A 145 -12.43 1.55 3.73
N ASP A 146 -13.12 0.66 4.46
CA ASP A 146 -13.40 0.73 5.89
C ASP A 146 -13.01 -0.56 6.60
N GLN A 147 -11.82 -0.50 7.19
CA GLN A 147 -11.17 -1.60 7.90
C GLN A 147 -11.93 -2.14 9.11
N PHE A 148 -12.94 -1.42 9.62
CA PHE A 148 -13.72 -1.87 10.77
C PHE A 148 -15.07 -2.50 10.41
N ILE A 149 -15.72 -1.96 9.37
CA ILE A 149 -17.08 -2.34 9.00
C ILE A 149 -17.09 -3.63 8.18
N GLY A 150 -16.18 -3.79 7.22
CA GLY A 150 -16.28 -4.91 6.28
C GLY A 150 -15.03 -5.27 5.48
N ASP A 151 -13.85 -4.72 5.78
CA ASP A 151 -12.61 -5.10 5.09
C ASP A 151 -11.68 -5.97 5.98
N ASP A 152 -10.37 -5.80 5.88
CA ASP A 152 -9.36 -6.79 6.30
C ASP A 152 -9.37 -7.18 7.79
N TYR A 153 -9.66 -6.24 8.71
CA TYR A 153 -9.35 -6.42 10.14
C TYR A 153 -10.55 -6.62 11.05
N TYR A 154 -11.67 -5.96 10.79
CA TYR A 154 -12.94 -6.26 11.46
C TYR A 154 -14.09 -6.30 10.46
N HIS A 155 -15.04 -7.19 10.74
CA HIS A 155 -16.33 -7.27 10.04
C HIS A 155 -17.45 -6.97 11.04
N ASN A 156 -18.05 -5.79 10.96
CA ASN A 156 -19.08 -5.28 11.89
C ASN A 156 -18.69 -5.46 13.37
N GLY A 157 -17.42 -5.20 13.69
CA GLY A 157 -16.88 -5.35 15.05
C GLY A 157 -16.37 -6.75 15.42
N ALA A 158 -16.50 -7.76 14.55
CA ALA A 158 -15.83 -9.04 14.73
C ALA A 158 -14.37 -8.98 14.25
N PHE A 159 -13.41 -9.13 15.17
CA PHE A 159 -11.98 -9.06 14.84
C PHE A 159 -11.52 -10.29 14.04
N ARG A 160 -10.93 -10.06 12.86
CA ARG A 160 -10.36 -11.08 11.97
C ARG A 160 -8.97 -11.51 12.46
N LEU A 161 -8.94 -12.18 13.62
CA LEU A 161 -7.74 -12.52 14.39
C LEU A 161 -6.61 -13.15 13.56
N MET A 162 -6.91 -14.21 12.81
CA MET A 162 -5.89 -14.97 12.08
C MET A 162 -5.23 -14.10 11.00
N TYR A 163 -6.04 -13.37 10.24
CA TYR A 163 -5.57 -12.46 9.20
C TYR A 163 -4.75 -11.31 9.80
N ALA A 164 -5.30 -10.63 10.80
CA ALA A 164 -4.63 -9.52 11.47
C ALA A 164 -3.28 -9.95 12.07
N PHE A 165 -3.21 -11.14 12.68
CA PHE A 165 -1.99 -11.68 13.25
C PHE A 165 -0.91 -11.93 12.18
N ASP A 166 -1.23 -12.69 11.12
CA ASP A 166 -0.27 -13.01 10.06
C ASP A 166 0.19 -11.74 9.33
N TRP A 167 -0.76 -10.88 8.97
CA TRP A 167 -0.47 -9.67 8.21
C TRP A 167 0.43 -8.74 9.01
N THR A 168 0.11 -8.47 10.28
CA THR A 168 0.92 -7.56 11.11
C THR A 168 2.30 -8.15 11.41
N TRP A 169 2.41 -9.46 11.63
CA TRP A 169 3.70 -10.14 11.76
C TRP A 169 4.59 -9.93 10.54
N ARG A 170 4.03 -10.13 9.33
CA ARG A 170 4.80 -10.10 8.08
C ARG A 170 5.09 -8.69 7.59
N HIS A 171 4.13 -7.78 7.78
CA HIS A 171 4.12 -6.49 7.07
C HIS A 171 4.13 -5.26 7.99
N ALA A 172 3.80 -5.36 9.28
CA ALA A 172 3.73 -4.18 10.16
C ALA A 172 4.87 -4.05 11.17
N ARG A 173 5.87 -4.94 11.12
CA ARG A 173 7.05 -4.83 12.00
C ARG A 173 7.80 -3.53 11.80
N VAL A 174 8.16 -2.89 12.92
CA VAL A 174 9.04 -1.72 12.92
C VAL A 174 10.39 -2.10 12.32
N ARG A 175 10.90 -1.22 11.46
CA ARG A 175 12.20 -1.38 10.81
C ARG A 175 13.12 -0.25 11.27
N THR A 176 14.41 -0.54 11.39
CA THR A 176 15.43 0.44 11.78
C THR A 176 15.93 1.29 10.61
N GLY A 177 15.55 0.93 9.38
CA GLY A 177 15.88 1.68 8.17
C GLY A 177 15.58 0.89 6.90
N PRO A 178 16.05 1.39 5.75
CA PRO A 178 15.92 0.73 4.46
C PRO A 178 16.47 -0.70 4.47
N THR A 179 15.72 -1.64 3.90
CA THR A 179 16.10 -3.05 3.84
C THR A 179 15.47 -3.77 2.64
N GLU A 180 16.15 -4.79 2.15
CA GLU A 180 15.65 -5.71 1.13
C GLU A 180 15.11 -7.01 1.75
N ILE A 181 15.27 -7.18 3.07
CA ILE A 181 14.90 -8.40 3.79
C ILE A 181 13.38 -8.50 3.88
N VAL A 182 12.87 -9.63 3.40
CA VAL A 182 11.47 -10.03 3.57
C VAL A 182 11.33 -10.75 4.92
N THR A 183 10.32 -10.36 5.70
CA THR A 183 10.02 -11.05 6.96
C THR A 183 9.50 -12.45 6.65
N LYS A 184 10.10 -13.46 7.31
CA LYS A 184 9.66 -14.84 7.18
C LYS A 184 8.25 -15.02 7.76
N PRO A 185 7.43 -15.94 7.21
CA PRO A 185 6.17 -16.33 7.82
C PRO A 185 6.34 -16.73 9.30
N PHE A 186 5.29 -16.55 10.09
CA PHE A 186 5.31 -16.98 11.48
C PHE A 186 5.38 -18.51 11.55
N GLU A 187 6.25 -19.04 12.43
CA GLU A 187 6.36 -20.48 12.66
C GLU A 187 5.37 -20.88 13.76
N TYR A 188 4.18 -21.35 13.35
CA TYR A 188 3.10 -21.72 14.26
C TYR A 188 3.40 -22.95 15.13
N GLY A 189 4.39 -23.77 14.76
CA GLY A 189 4.69 -25.03 15.45
C GLY A 189 3.64 -26.14 15.26
N THR A 190 2.59 -25.86 14.49
CA THR A 190 1.50 -26.76 14.12
C THR A 190 0.98 -26.37 12.72
N PRO A 191 0.53 -27.33 11.89
CA PRO A 191 -0.18 -27.00 10.65
C PRO A 191 -1.64 -26.58 10.87
N ASP A 192 -2.16 -26.73 12.10
CA ASP A 192 -3.54 -26.42 12.47
C ASP A 192 -3.62 -25.03 13.14
N GLY A 193 -4.06 -24.03 12.35
CA GLY A 193 -4.24 -22.66 12.83
C GLY A 193 -5.33 -22.53 13.91
N TYR A 194 -6.40 -23.32 13.82
CA TYR A 194 -7.46 -23.31 14.84
C TYR A 194 -6.89 -23.74 16.19
N ARG A 195 -6.16 -24.86 16.21
CA ARG A 195 -5.49 -25.35 17.42
C ARG A 195 -4.53 -24.33 17.99
N PHE A 196 -3.71 -23.69 17.15
CA PHE A 196 -2.76 -22.67 17.60
C PHE A 196 -3.46 -21.52 18.34
N PHE A 197 -4.48 -20.92 17.73
CA PHE A 197 -5.16 -19.77 18.34
C PHE A 197 -6.02 -20.18 19.55
N LEU A 198 -6.60 -21.39 19.54
CA LEU A 198 -7.32 -21.92 20.70
C LEU A 198 -6.39 -22.13 21.90
N GLU A 199 -5.22 -22.75 21.70
CA GLU A 199 -4.22 -22.97 22.75
C GLU A 199 -3.53 -21.67 23.20
N LEU A 200 -3.40 -20.69 22.29
CA LEU A 200 -2.89 -19.36 22.63
C LEU A 200 -3.80 -18.65 23.64
N GLY A 201 -5.12 -18.85 23.53
CA GLY A 201 -6.14 -18.30 24.41
C GLY A 201 -6.52 -16.85 24.05
N PRO A 202 -6.80 -15.97 25.03
CA PRO A 202 -7.27 -14.60 24.74
C PRO A 202 -6.27 -13.81 23.89
N VAL A 203 -6.76 -12.90 23.05
CA VAL A 203 -5.95 -12.07 22.12
C VAL A 203 -4.81 -11.32 22.82
N SER A 204 -4.99 -10.93 24.09
CA SER A 204 -3.93 -10.31 24.90
C SER A 204 -2.69 -11.18 25.08
N ASN A 205 -2.80 -12.50 24.92
CA ASN A 205 -1.66 -13.41 24.94
C ASN A 205 -0.73 -13.25 23.73
N VAL A 206 -1.18 -12.70 22.61
CA VAL A 206 -0.29 -12.38 21.47
C VAL A 206 0.80 -11.42 21.94
N ASN A 207 0.44 -10.31 22.58
CA ASN A 207 1.45 -9.38 23.11
C ASN A 207 2.21 -9.96 24.30
N ARG A 208 1.54 -10.68 25.21
CA ARG A 208 2.20 -11.28 26.38
C ARG A 208 3.29 -12.29 26.00
N LYS A 209 3.03 -13.13 24.98
CA LYS A 209 3.86 -14.31 24.67
C LYS A 209 4.66 -14.20 23.37
N LEU A 210 4.23 -13.39 22.39
CA LEU A 210 4.75 -13.45 21.02
C LEU A 210 5.29 -12.10 20.53
N PHE A 211 4.44 -11.06 20.49
CA PHE A 211 4.79 -9.78 19.86
C PHE A 211 5.46 -8.80 20.83
N HIS A 212 5.25 -8.98 22.14
CA HIS A 212 5.86 -8.15 23.19
C HIS A 212 5.67 -6.64 22.96
N ASN A 213 4.50 -6.24 22.43
CA ASN A 213 4.14 -4.86 22.04
C ASN A 213 5.06 -4.22 20.97
N GLN A 214 5.89 -5.00 20.26
CA GLN A 214 6.85 -4.49 19.27
C GLN A 214 6.23 -4.15 17.91
N ILE A 215 4.95 -4.46 17.69
CA ILE A 215 4.24 -4.21 16.44
C ILE A 215 3.13 -3.18 16.70
N PRO A 216 3.37 -1.87 16.45
CA PRO A 216 2.42 -0.80 16.76
C PRO A 216 1.04 -1.01 16.14
N THR A 217 0.97 -1.37 14.85
CA THR A 217 -0.29 -1.64 14.17
C THR A 217 -1.12 -2.73 14.85
N TRP A 218 -0.48 -3.81 15.33
CA TRP A 218 -1.20 -4.83 16.09
C TRP A 218 -1.78 -4.25 17.39
N ASN A 219 -0.97 -3.47 18.11
CA ASN A 219 -1.41 -2.84 19.36
C ASN A 219 -2.59 -1.88 19.12
N GLU A 220 -2.55 -1.11 18.03
CA GLU A 220 -3.65 -0.23 17.64
C GLU A 220 -4.93 -1.04 17.39
N PHE A 221 -4.87 -2.10 16.60
CA PHE A 221 -6.06 -2.90 16.28
C PHE A 221 -6.73 -3.46 17.53
N VAL A 222 -5.96 -4.00 18.48
CA VAL A 222 -6.53 -4.61 19.69
C VAL A 222 -6.96 -3.59 20.73
N ASN A 223 -6.39 -2.38 20.72
CA ASN A 223 -6.80 -1.29 21.62
C ASN A 223 -8.06 -0.57 21.13
N HIS A 224 -8.32 -0.58 19.83
CA HIS A 224 -9.49 0.03 19.19
C HIS A 224 -10.53 -1.05 18.83
N GLY A 225 -11.08 -1.73 19.83
CA GLY A 225 -12.06 -2.82 19.63
C GLY A 225 -13.48 -2.38 19.24
N THR A 226 -13.70 -1.09 19.01
CA THR A 226 -14.99 -0.48 18.63
C THR A 226 -14.78 0.52 17.51
N TYR A 227 -15.83 0.90 16.76
CA TYR A 227 -15.75 1.88 15.67
C TYR A 227 -15.57 3.33 16.18
N ASP A 228 -14.45 3.60 16.83
CA ASP A 228 -14.10 4.89 17.40
C ASP A 228 -13.39 5.81 16.38
N GLU A 229 -12.86 6.94 16.88
CA GLU A 229 -12.17 7.93 16.04
C GLU A 229 -10.98 7.34 15.27
N TYR A 230 -10.29 6.32 15.80
CA TYR A 230 -9.16 5.70 15.10
C TYR A 230 -9.62 5.10 13.76
N TRP A 231 -10.69 4.31 13.76
CA TRP A 231 -11.22 3.69 12.54
C TRP A 231 -11.93 4.69 11.64
N GLN A 232 -12.77 5.56 12.23
CA GLN A 232 -13.47 6.60 11.48
C GLN A 232 -12.48 7.55 10.79
N SER A 233 -11.33 7.83 11.39
CA SER A 233 -10.29 8.67 10.79
C SER A 233 -9.71 8.05 9.52
N LYS A 234 -9.63 6.71 9.45
CA LYS A 234 -9.01 5.93 8.37
C LYS A 234 -9.98 5.45 7.29
N ASN A 235 -11.29 5.56 7.52
CA ASN A 235 -12.30 5.30 6.50
C ASN A 235 -12.13 6.31 5.36
N VAL A 236 -11.60 5.84 4.23
CA VAL A 236 -11.24 6.69 3.08
C VAL A 236 -12.47 7.14 2.28
N LEU A 237 -13.62 6.45 2.41
CA LEU A 237 -14.83 6.76 1.64
C LEU A 237 -15.32 8.20 1.90
N LYS A 238 -15.14 8.71 3.12
CA LYS A 238 -15.52 10.08 3.50
C LYS A 238 -14.66 11.14 2.80
N ASP A 239 -13.48 10.77 2.32
CA ASP A 239 -12.47 11.65 1.74
C ASP A 239 -12.49 11.63 0.20
N LEU A 240 -13.25 10.72 -0.42
CA LEU A 240 -13.44 10.60 -1.87
C LEU A 240 -14.32 11.72 -2.43
N LYS A 241 -13.84 12.96 -2.33
CA LYS A 241 -14.50 14.16 -2.84
C LYS A 241 -13.75 14.67 -4.07
N ASN A 242 -14.52 15.18 -5.05
CA ASN A 242 -13.98 15.81 -6.26
C ASN A 242 -13.04 14.91 -7.08
N ILE A 243 -13.29 13.59 -7.10
CA ILE A 243 -12.54 12.66 -7.95
C ILE A 243 -12.94 12.87 -9.41
N ARG A 244 -11.96 13.13 -10.29
CA ARG A 244 -12.21 13.52 -11.70
C ARG A 244 -11.63 12.56 -12.73
N GLN A 245 -10.71 11.70 -12.31
CA GLN A 245 -10.09 10.71 -13.18
C GLN A 245 -11.09 9.58 -13.48
N PRO A 246 -11.07 9.00 -14.68
CA PRO A 246 -11.69 7.70 -14.93
C PRO A 246 -11.20 6.63 -13.94
N ILE A 247 -12.14 5.84 -13.42
CA ILE A 247 -11.88 4.79 -12.44
C ILE A 247 -12.42 3.46 -12.98
N LEU A 248 -11.58 2.43 -12.97
CA LEU A 248 -12.00 1.04 -13.13
C LEU A 248 -11.86 0.34 -11.78
N ASN A 249 -12.92 0.37 -10.97
CA ASN A 249 -12.96 -0.36 -9.71
C ASN A 249 -13.22 -1.85 -9.97
N VAL A 250 -12.43 -2.72 -9.38
CA VAL A 250 -12.53 -4.19 -9.57
C VAL A 250 -12.61 -4.85 -8.21
N VAL A 251 -13.51 -5.82 -8.06
CA VAL A 251 -13.64 -6.65 -6.84
C VAL A 251 -14.08 -8.06 -7.23
N GLY A 252 -13.71 -9.05 -6.42
CA GLY A 252 -14.16 -10.43 -6.60
C GLY A 252 -15.52 -10.68 -5.93
N TRP A 253 -16.32 -11.58 -6.50
CA TRP A 253 -17.56 -12.07 -5.83
C TRP A 253 -17.29 -12.88 -4.56
N PHE A 254 -16.08 -13.43 -4.46
CA PHE A 254 -15.60 -14.24 -3.34
C PHE A 254 -14.27 -13.68 -2.83
N ASP A 255 -14.17 -12.35 -2.79
CA ASP A 255 -13.06 -11.69 -2.10
C ASP A 255 -13.12 -12.09 -0.62
N ALA A 256 -12.00 -12.55 -0.05
CA ALA A 256 -12.01 -13.14 1.29
C ALA A 256 -11.95 -12.07 2.40
N GLU A 257 -11.63 -10.85 1.99
CA GLU A 257 -11.47 -9.68 2.83
C GLU A 257 -12.77 -8.86 2.97
N ASP A 258 -13.71 -8.98 2.03
CA ASP A 258 -14.99 -8.23 1.95
C ASP A 258 -16.22 -8.96 2.55
#